data_AF-A0A352MBU3-F1
#
_entry.id   AF-A0A352MBU3-F1
#
_cell.length_a   1.000
_cell.length_b   1.000
_cell.length_c   1.000
_cell.angle_alpha   90.00
_cell.angle_beta   90.00
_cell.angle_gamma   90.00
#
_symmetry.space_group_name_H-M   'P 1'
#
loop_
_entity.id
_entity.type
_entity.pdbx_description
1 polymer ?
#
loop_
_entity_poly.entity_id
_entity_poly.type
_entity_poly.pdbx_seq_one_letter_code
_entity_poly.pdbx_strand_id
1 'polypeptide(L)' 'LKGILGYTEEDVVSSDFIGDPRTSIFDAKAGIALNDNFVKVVSWYDNEWGYSCKLLDLVAYMNTVK' A
#
# COMPACT_ATOMS: atom_id res chain seq x y z
N LEU A 1 3.98 -10.51 1.45
CA LEU A 1 2.95 -9.43 1.41
C LEU A 1 2.33 -9.26 0.01
N LYS A 2 2.22 -10.33 -0.77
CA LYS A 2 1.68 -10.28 -2.15
C LYS A 2 0.22 -9.81 -2.12
N GLY A 3 -0.10 -8.79 -2.91
CA GLY A 3 -1.46 -8.20 -2.96
C GLY A 3 -1.83 -7.32 -1.76
N ILE A 4 -0.89 -7.04 -0.85
CA ILE A 4 -1.07 -6.14 0.30
C ILE A 4 -0.12 -4.95 0.16
N LEU A 5 1.18 -5.23 0.03
CA LEU A 5 2.22 -4.22 -0.17
C LEU A 5 2.64 -4.20 -1.65
N GLY A 6 2.49 -3.05 -2.29
CA GLY A 6 2.98 -2.74 -3.63
C GLY A 6 4.32 -2.02 -3.61
N TYR A 7 4.95 -1.96 -4.78
CA TYR A 7 6.20 -1.26 -5.05
C TYR A 7 6.09 -0.56 -6.40
N THR A 8 6.59 0.67 -6.50
CA THR A 8 6.67 1.39 -7.77
C THR A 8 7.94 2.24 -7.86
N GLU A 9 8.47 2.33 -9.09
CA GLU A 9 9.54 3.24 -9.51
C GLU A 9 9.04 4.19 -10.62
N GLU A 10 7.75 4.21 -10.90
CA GLU A 10 7.14 5.07 -11.91
C GLU A 10 6.92 6.48 -11.34
N ASP A 11 6.86 7.48 -12.22
CA ASP A 11 6.59 8.86 -11.82
C ASP A 11 5.07 9.05 -11.68
N VAL A 12 4.55 8.59 -10.53
CA VAL A 12 3.11 8.47 -10.22
C VAL A 12 2.56 9.67 -9.47
N VAL A 13 1.24 9.84 -9.53
CA VAL A 13 0.45 10.76 -8.71
C VAL A 13 -0.73 10.04 -8.06
N SER A 14 -1.47 10.72 -7.18
CA SER A 14 -2.55 10.10 -6.40
C SER A 14 -3.64 9.43 -7.24
N SER A 15 -3.99 10.02 -8.40
CA SER A 15 -5.05 9.50 -9.26
C SER A 15 -4.72 8.14 -9.91
N ASP A 16 -3.43 7.79 -10.01
CA ASP A 16 -3.01 6.50 -10.57
C ASP A 16 -3.35 5.32 -9.65
N PHE A 17 -3.71 5.60 -8.39
CA PHE A 17 -4.03 4.59 -7.38
C PHE A 17 -5.53 4.45 -7.08
N ILE A 18 -6.40 5.19 -7.78
CA ILE A 18 -7.85 5.09 -7.57
C ILE A 18 -8.31 3.67 -7.90
N GLY A 19 -8.94 3.00 -6.93
CA GLY A 19 -9.39 1.62 -7.06
C GLY A 19 -8.28 0.57 -6.92
N ASP A 20 -7.11 0.93 -6.41
CA ASP A 20 -6.05 -0.03 -6.12
C ASP A 20 -6.35 -0.82 -4.84
N PRO A 21 -6.44 -2.17 -4.88
CA PRO A 21 -6.83 -2.98 -3.72
C PRO A 21 -5.70 -3.17 -2.69
N ARG A 22 -4.47 -2.71 -3.00
CA ARG A 22 -3.32 -2.82 -2.10
C ARG A 22 -3.44 -1.77 -0.99
N THR A 23 -3.02 -2.14 0.21
CA THR A 23 -3.13 -1.27 1.40
C THR A 23 -2.02 -0.25 1.53
N SER A 24 -0.93 -0.45 0.81
CA SER A 24 0.26 0.39 0.85
C SER A 24 1.08 0.08 -0.39
N ILE A 25 1.56 1.11 -1.06
CA ILE A 25 2.39 1.01 -2.26
C ILE A 25 3.60 1.90 -2.02
N PHE A 26 4.75 1.29 -1.81
CA PHE A 26 6.00 2.02 -1.56
C PHE A 26 6.46 2.69 -2.86
N ASP A 27 6.68 4.00 -2.78
CA ASP A 27 7.18 4.83 -3.86
C ASP A 27 8.69 5.05 -3.68
N ALA A 28 9.48 4.36 -4.50
CA ALA A 28 10.93 4.37 -4.40
C ALA A 28 11.56 5.70 -4.82
N LYS A 29 10.88 6.49 -5.67
CA LYS A 29 11.40 7.76 -6.19
C LYS A 29 10.97 8.95 -5.35
N ALA A 30 9.82 8.89 -4.69
CA ALA A 30 9.35 9.96 -3.80
C ALA A 30 9.99 9.90 -2.39
N GLY A 31 10.46 8.73 -1.97
CA GLY A 31 11.23 8.57 -0.73
C GLY A 31 12.64 9.18 -0.84
N ILE A 32 13.18 9.65 0.29
CA ILE A 32 14.55 10.18 0.36
C ILE A 32 15.26 9.71 1.64
N ALA A 33 16.55 9.42 1.52
CA ALA A 33 17.43 9.13 2.66
C ALA A 33 18.43 10.29 2.83
N LEU A 34 18.55 10.80 4.06
CA LEU A 34 19.58 11.81 4.39
C LEU A 34 20.91 11.13 4.75
N ASN A 35 20.83 10.02 5.47
CA ASN A 35 21.95 9.15 5.86
C ASN A 35 21.42 7.75 6.21
N ASP A 36 22.32 6.83 6.57
CA ASP A 36 22.00 5.42 6.85
C ASP A 36 21.00 5.21 7.99
N ASN A 37 20.76 6.23 8.83
CA ASN A 37 19.87 6.16 9.99
C ASN A 37 18.68 7.12 9.91
N PHE A 38 18.57 7.95 8.88
CA PHE A 38 17.51 8.95 8.75
C PHE A 38 16.90 8.95 7.35
N VAL A 39 15.69 8.42 7.26
CA VAL A 39 14.97 8.19 6.00
C VAL A 39 13.53 8.71 6.09
N LYS A 40 13.06 9.29 4.98
CA LYS A 40 11.65 9.61 4.74
C LYS A 40 11.12 8.63 3.70
N VAL A 41 10.15 7.84 4.11
CA VAL A 41 9.44 6.88 3.25
C VAL A 41 8.13 7.53 2.77
N VAL A 42 7.80 7.32 1.50
CA VAL A 42 6.50 7.71 0.93
C VAL A 42 5.78 6.44 0.49
N SER A 43 4.52 6.31 0.88
CA SER A 43 3.66 5.21 0.46
C SER A 43 2.28 5.73 0.13
N TRP A 44 1.73 5.27 -0.98
CA TRP A 44 0.38 5.55 -1.43
C TRP A 44 -0.59 4.49 -0.93
N TYR A 45 -1.86 4.86 -0.77
CA TYR A 45 -2.96 3.92 -0.59
C TYR A 45 -4.27 4.61 -0.97
N ASP A 46 -5.15 3.89 -1.65
CA ASP A 46 -6.54 4.29 -1.76
C ASP A 46 -7.22 4.01 -0.40
N ASN A 47 -7.58 5.08 0.29
CA ASN A 47 -8.13 5.01 1.64
C ASN A 47 -9.52 4.37 1.70
N GLU A 48 -10.28 4.36 0.60
CA GLU A 48 -11.62 3.78 0.54
C GLU A 48 -11.56 2.35 0.01
N TRP A 49 -10.90 2.14 -1.13
CA TRP A 49 -10.93 0.86 -1.83
C TRP A 49 -10.03 -0.18 -1.17
N GLY A 50 -8.78 0.18 -0.87
CA GLY A 50 -7.82 -0.72 -0.23
C GLY A 50 -8.33 -1.20 1.14
N TYR A 51 -8.91 -0.30 1.93
CA TYR A 51 -9.52 -0.65 3.21
C TYR A 51 -10.72 -1.59 3.05
N SER A 52 -11.62 -1.29 2.13
CA SER A 52 -12.82 -2.11 1.87
C SER A 52 -12.45 -3.54 1.44
N CYS A 53 -11.45 -3.71 0.57
CA CYS A 53 -10.96 -5.02 0.18
C CYS A 53 -10.39 -5.80 1.37
N LYS A 54 -9.65 -5.16 2.27
CA LYS A 54 -9.08 -5.87 3.44
C LYS A 54 -10.10 -6.28 4.47
N LEU A 55 -11.23 -5.57 4.60
CA LEU A 55 -12.32 -6.03 5.47
C LEU A 55 -12.85 -7.39 5.00
N LEU A 56 -12.99 -7.60 3.69
CA LEU A 56 -13.40 -8.89 3.14
C LEU A 56 -12.37 -9.99 3.41
N ASP A 57 -11.08 -9.68 3.20
CA ASP A 57 -9.99 -10.62 3.51
C ASP A 57 -9.99 -11.01 4.99
N LEU A 58 -10.21 -10.05 5.90
CA LEU A 58 -10.29 -10.30 7.33
C LEU A 58 -11.49 -11.17 7.69
N VAL A 59 -12.67 -10.91 7.12
CA VAL A 59 -13.87 -11.73 7.33
C VAL A 59 -13.64 -13.17 6.85
N ALA A 60 -13.03 -13.34 5.68
CA ALA A 60 -12.67 -14.65 5.15
C ALA A 60 -11.69 -15.38 6.09
N TYR A 61 -10.66 -14.68 6.59
CA TYR A 61 -9.72 -15.23 7.56
C TYR A 61 -10.41 -15.64 8.87
N MET A 62 -11.27 -14.78 9.44
CA MET A 62 -12.04 -15.09 10.65
C MET A 62 -12.90 -16.36 10.49
N ASN A 63 -13.38 -16.64 9.27
CA ASN A 63 -14.12 -17.86 8.98
C ASN A 63 -13.24 -19.13 8.97
N THR A 64 -11.94 -19.02 8.69
CA THR A 64 -11.01 -20.18 8.70
C THR A 64 -10.58 -20.63 10.09
N VAL A 65 -10.77 -19.79 11.11
CA VAL A 65 -10.37 -20.07 12.50
C VAL A 65 -11.55 -20.61 13.33
N LYS A 66 -12.69 -20.86 12.70
CA LYS A 66 -13.86 -21.51 13.31
C LYS A 66 -13.73 -23.02 13.33
#